data_AF-A0A0Q6BGU8-F1
#
_entry.id   AF-A0A0Q6BGU8-F1
#
_cell.length_a   1.000
_cell.length_b   1.000
_cell.length_c   1.000
_cell.angle_alpha   90.00
_cell.angle_beta   90.00
_cell.angle_gamma   90.00
#
_symmetry.space_group_name_H-M   'P 1'
#
loop_
_entity.id
_entity.type
_entity.pdbx_description
1 polymer ?
#
loop_
_entity_poly.entity_id
_entity_poly.type
_entity_poly.pdbx_seq_one_letter_code
_entity_poly.pdbx_strand_id
1 'polypeptide(L)'
;MTDQTRPSGDDQGHDGPPTEGQQHEGQQHEGQQPQGQHPQGQGPEQGHEPPAAPAAFPYQGLPYGQQPEGQAQQPSGYGHQLYGSAPQPGDHGQPQGAYEQSPGAYGQPQAAYEQPHGASGHPQEAPGQDAYGRPTQQFAYAQAPTPPAPRTPEQAARRRRLLIGLIGGAALLLVLVVAGAVTFATMSASHRPEATVRDYLGAVQAGEVERALALDGTEVADSDVLLTDDAYAAADDQVDGFQLGAVSTDGDDAQVEAVVHRADGSTHAQDFTLVRDGRDLLFFDRWALQPVDLGTVSVQVAGPASAEIAVDGTPVTRGSDGSVSLKAFPGSYEVALAAENESYSATAATAVVEGADVAAQPTLLTTTLTPAGTTTATAAVDAWVAGCIASTDLRPEGCSFGLYDTESGRYTLSGQKWTLESAPQFTVGDWQDGGWTVSTTTPGSASFTAQGVDAAGNSGIYGSLAPVPVRVGGLISDVTAEGATFTSSVATPLT
;
A
#
# COMPACT_ATOMS: atom_id res chain seq x y z
N MET A 1 -47.28 31.24 -19.22
CA MET A 1 -47.59 30.02 -19.97
C MET A 1 -46.81 28.93 -19.27
N THR A 2 -47.38 28.19 -18.30
CA THR A 2 -48.23 26.99 -18.51
C THR A 2 -47.50 25.94 -19.36
N ASP A 3 -47.34 24.70 -18.91
CA ASP A 3 -48.41 23.91 -18.28
C ASP A 3 -47.98 22.96 -17.14
N GLN A 4 -48.95 22.56 -16.31
CA GLN A 4 -48.86 21.42 -15.38
C GLN A 4 -49.81 20.32 -15.89
N THR A 5 -49.51 19.04 -15.65
CA THR A 5 -50.60 18.05 -15.51
C THR A 5 -50.24 16.90 -14.57
N ARG A 6 -51.30 16.34 -13.96
CA ARG A 6 -51.31 15.46 -12.78
C ARG A 6 -51.46 13.96 -13.17
N PRO A 7 -51.36 13.02 -12.20
CA PRO A 7 -51.35 11.57 -12.45
C PRO A 7 -52.74 10.91 -12.36
N SER A 8 -52.76 9.60 -12.65
CA SER A 8 -53.77 8.59 -12.30
C SER A 8 -53.02 7.35 -11.78
N GLY A 9 -53.55 6.47 -10.93
CA GLY A 9 -54.90 6.39 -10.35
C GLY A 9 -55.41 4.93 -10.35
N ASP A 10 -55.86 4.46 -9.19
CA ASP A 10 -56.75 3.30 -8.95
C ASP A 10 -56.19 1.86 -9.09
N ASP A 11 -56.70 0.81 -8.43
CA ASP A 11 -57.42 0.61 -7.13
C ASP A 11 -57.61 -0.93 -6.89
N GLN A 12 -58.03 -1.35 -5.68
CA GLN A 12 -58.62 -2.68 -5.31
C GLN A 12 -57.66 -3.90 -5.26
N GLY A 13 -57.60 -4.76 -4.22
CA GLY A 13 -58.37 -4.86 -2.96
C GLY A 13 -59.35 -6.05 -2.95
N HIS A 14 -59.32 -6.94 -1.94
CA HIS A 14 -60.39 -7.93 -1.63
C HIS A 14 -60.29 -8.48 -0.18
N ASP A 15 -61.44 -8.75 0.43
CA ASP A 15 -61.66 -9.12 1.85
C ASP A 15 -61.79 -10.65 2.13
N GLY A 16 -61.74 -11.04 3.42
CA GLY A 16 -62.70 -12.03 3.96
C GLY A 16 -62.17 -13.38 4.56
N PRO A 17 -62.41 -13.67 5.86
CA PRO A 17 -62.15 -14.96 6.54
C PRO A 17 -63.49 -15.74 6.78
N PRO A 18 -63.70 -16.67 7.76
CA PRO A 18 -62.82 -17.43 8.69
C PRO A 18 -63.16 -18.95 8.80
N THR A 19 -62.54 -19.71 9.73
CA THR A 19 -63.19 -20.93 10.35
C THR A 19 -62.57 -21.34 11.71
N GLU A 20 -63.39 -21.91 12.60
CA GLU A 20 -63.04 -22.40 13.96
C GLU A 20 -62.90 -23.95 14.07
N GLY A 21 -62.31 -24.42 15.18
CA GLY A 21 -62.39 -25.80 15.68
C GLY A 21 -61.02 -26.52 15.82
N GLN A 22 -60.75 -27.39 16.80
CA GLN A 22 -61.58 -27.93 17.90
C GLN A 22 -60.75 -28.21 19.18
N GLN A 23 -61.47 -28.42 20.28
CA GLN A 23 -61.04 -28.82 21.62
C GLN A 23 -60.29 -30.17 21.66
N HIS A 24 -59.46 -30.38 22.70
CA HIS A 24 -59.34 -31.68 23.37
C HIS A 24 -58.91 -31.53 24.85
N GLU A 25 -59.73 -32.07 25.76
CA GLU A 25 -59.42 -32.23 27.19
C GLU A 25 -58.57 -33.49 27.46
N GLY A 26 -57.84 -33.51 28.58
CA GLY A 26 -57.09 -34.70 29.03
C GLY A 26 -56.47 -34.60 30.43
N GLN A 27 -57.25 -34.92 31.47
CA GLN A 27 -56.87 -35.63 32.72
C GLN A 27 -55.58 -35.16 33.46
N GLN A 28 -55.69 -34.41 34.56
CA GLN A 28 -55.89 -34.94 35.93
C GLN A 28 -54.98 -36.12 36.34
N HIS A 29 -54.04 -35.86 37.26
CA HIS A 29 -53.71 -36.81 38.33
C HIS A 29 -53.27 -36.08 39.61
N GLU A 30 -53.82 -36.52 40.74
CA GLU A 30 -53.70 -35.94 42.08
C GLU A 30 -52.68 -36.75 42.92
N GLY A 31 -51.92 -36.11 43.83
CA GLY A 31 -50.80 -36.80 44.52
C GLY A 31 -50.19 -36.11 45.75
N GLN A 32 -50.92 -36.12 46.87
CA GLN A 32 -50.48 -36.05 48.28
C GLN A 32 -49.40 -35.03 48.77
N GLN A 33 -49.81 -34.19 49.73
CA GLN A 33 -48.98 -33.78 50.89
C GLN A 33 -49.04 -34.86 52.01
N PRO A 34 -48.16 -34.86 53.04
CA PRO A 34 -48.41 -34.07 54.28
C PRO A 34 -47.15 -33.32 54.81
N GLN A 35 -47.27 -32.05 55.21
CA GLN A 35 -47.49 -31.55 56.58
C GLN A 35 -46.41 -31.87 57.64
N GLY A 36 -45.85 -30.80 58.22
CA GLY A 36 -45.15 -30.77 59.51
C GLY A 36 -45.37 -29.42 60.20
N GLN A 37 -46.02 -29.42 61.36
CA GLN A 37 -46.42 -28.23 62.13
C GLN A 37 -45.49 -28.00 63.34
N HIS A 38 -45.36 -26.76 63.82
CA HIS A 38 -45.62 -26.27 65.21
C HIS A 38 -44.81 -24.98 65.58
N PRO A 39 -45.24 -24.15 66.56
CA PRO A 39 -45.52 -22.74 66.22
C PRO A 39 -45.16 -21.67 67.29
N GLN A 40 -45.68 -20.45 67.05
CA GLN A 40 -46.11 -19.43 68.02
C GLN A 40 -45.09 -18.57 68.82
N GLY A 41 -45.30 -17.26 68.72
CA GLY A 41 -44.93 -16.24 69.70
C GLY A 41 -45.71 -14.94 69.42
N GLN A 42 -46.58 -14.52 70.34
CA GLN A 42 -47.40 -13.29 70.24
C GLN A 42 -46.95 -12.26 71.29
N GLY A 43 -47.06 -10.97 70.96
CA GLY A 43 -46.88 -9.85 71.91
C GLY A 43 -47.25 -8.50 71.25
N PRO A 44 -47.93 -7.53 71.92
CA PRO A 44 -48.72 -6.53 71.21
C PRO A 44 -48.28 -5.05 71.38
N GLU A 45 -48.85 -4.20 70.50
CA GLU A 45 -49.21 -2.78 70.67
C GLU A 45 -48.20 -1.76 71.25
N GLN A 46 -47.79 -0.79 70.41
CA GLN A 46 -48.30 0.60 70.50
C GLN A 46 -47.82 1.45 69.31
N GLY A 47 -48.70 2.29 68.77
CA GLY A 47 -48.42 3.12 67.60
C GLY A 47 -47.72 4.44 67.95
N HIS A 48 -46.96 4.97 66.99
CA HIS A 48 -46.61 6.38 66.84
C HIS A 48 -46.56 6.69 65.33
N GLU A 49 -47.24 7.77 64.93
CA GLU A 49 -47.31 8.23 63.54
C GLU A 49 -46.33 9.39 63.33
N PRO A 50 -45.39 9.31 62.37
CA PRO A 50 -44.65 10.45 61.85
C PRO A 50 -45.12 10.81 60.42
N PRO A 51 -44.89 12.06 59.96
CA PRO A 51 -45.60 12.63 58.81
C PRO A 51 -45.21 11.99 57.47
N ALA A 52 -46.15 12.05 56.53
CA ALA A 52 -46.00 11.51 55.18
C ALA A 52 -44.78 12.09 54.44
N ALA A 53 -43.80 11.23 54.18
CA ALA A 53 -42.89 11.41 53.06
C ALA A 53 -43.62 11.03 51.75
N PRO A 54 -43.30 11.65 50.60
CA PRO A 54 -43.80 11.17 49.32
C PRO A 54 -43.31 9.73 49.10
N ALA A 55 -44.22 8.84 48.69
CA ALA A 55 -43.88 7.46 48.41
C ALA A 55 -42.92 7.41 47.20
N ALA A 56 -41.66 7.06 47.46
CA ALA A 56 -40.73 6.66 46.41
C ALA A 56 -41.01 5.18 46.07
N PHE A 57 -41.27 4.89 44.80
CA PHE A 57 -41.48 3.53 44.31
C PHE A 57 -40.12 2.94 43.89
N PRO A 58 -39.56 1.96 44.62
CA PRO A 58 -38.18 1.53 44.40
C PRO A 58 -38.06 0.54 43.24
N TYR A 59 -37.07 0.75 42.38
CA TYR A 59 -36.84 -0.05 41.17
C TYR A 59 -35.50 -0.79 41.22
N GLN A 60 -35.50 -2.11 41.28
CA GLN A 60 -34.29 -2.88 41.59
C GLN A 60 -33.19 -2.78 40.52
N GLY A 61 -32.07 -2.14 40.87
CA GLY A 61 -30.77 -2.39 40.26
C GLY A 61 -29.96 -3.34 41.14
N LEU A 62 -29.34 -4.37 40.56
CA LEU A 62 -28.50 -5.31 41.30
C LEU A 62 -27.18 -4.65 41.75
N PRO A 63 -26.74 -4.83 43.01
CA PRO A 63 -25.43 -4.37 43.45
C PRO A 63 -24.34 -5.33 42.95
N TYR A 64 -23.39 -4.84 42.15
CA TYR A 64 -22.18 -5.62 41.86
C TYR A 64 -21.19 -5.52 43.01
N GLY A 65 -20.67 -6.68 43.42
CA GLY A 65 -19.82 -6.83 44.58
C GLY A 65 -18.38 -6.36 44.35
N GLN A 66 -17.72 -6.06 45.47
CA GLN A 66 -16.27 -6.00 45.61
C GLN A 66 -15.62 -7.27 45.02
N GLN A 67 -14.54 -7.14 44.25
CA GLN A 67 -13.64 -8.26 43.95
C GLN A 67 -12.18 -7.80 44.15
N PRO A 68 -11.28 -8.64 44.71
CA PRO A 68 -10.08 -8.13 45.38
C PRO A 68 -8.92 -7.79 44.44
N GLU A 69 -7.98 -7.01 44.99
CA GLU A 69 -6.69 -6.70 44.38
C GLU A 69 -5.81 -7.95 44.15
N GLY A 70 -5.14 -7.99 43.00
CA GLY A 70 -3.88 -8.72 42.81
C GLY A 70 -3.93 -9.95 41.91
N GLN A 71 -3.29 -9.86 40.72
CA GLN A 71 -2.00 -10.52 40.46
C GLN A 71 -1.40 -10.09 39.11
N ALA A 72 -0.13 -10.44 38.89
CA ALA A 72 0.75 -9.77 37.92
C ALA A 72 0.73 -10.34 36.50
N GLN A 73 1.07 -9.45 35.57
CA GLN A 73 1.60 -9.64 34.21
C GLN A 73 2.09 -11.05 33.82
N GLN A 74 1.59 -11.57 32.69
CA GLN A 74 2.39 -12.12 31.58
C GLN A 74 1.61 -11.95 30.25
N PRO A 75 2.28 -11.74 29.11
CA PRO A 75 1.62 -11.58 27.81
C PRO A 75 1.34 -12.93 27.13
N SER A 76 0.32 -12.99 26.27
CA SER A 76 0.09 -14.10 25.35
C SER A 76 -0.29 -13.55 23.99
N GLY A 77 0.67 -13.58 23.06
CA GLY A 77 0.43 -13.23 21.67
C GLY A 77 -0.32 -14.34 20.95
N TYR A 78 -1.30 -13.98 20.12
CA TYR A 78 -2.02 -14.89 19.24
C TYR A 78 -1.79 -14.48 17.78
N GLY A 79 -0.90 -15.20 17.10
CA GLY A 79 -0.84 -15.19 15.64
C GLY A 79 -1.82 -16.23 15.08
N HIS A 80 -2.66 -15.83 14.13
CA HIS A 80 -3.52 -16.76 13.40
C HIS A 80 -2.73 -17.38 12.23
N GLN A 81 -2.77 -18.71 12.09
CA GLN A 81 -2.33 -19.41 10.88
C GLN A 81 -3.48 -20.22 10.29
N LEU A 82 -3.62 -20.14 8.96
CA LEU A 82 -4.57 -20.90 8.15
C LEU A 82 -3.91 -22.16 7.56
N TYR A 83 -4.74 -23.06 7.03
CA TYR A 83 -4.47 -24.50 6.93
C TYR A 83 -4.02 -24.99 5.53
N GLY A 84 -3.09 -25.95 5.49
CA GLY A 84 -2.86 -26.89 4.37
C GLY A 84 -1.77 -26.51 3.34
N SER A 85 -1.01 -27.44 2.73
CA SER A 85 -1.06 -28.92 2.75
C SER A 85 0.26 -29.59 2.29
N ALA A 86 0.45 -30.87 2.66
CA ALA A 86 1.35 -31.89 2.05
C ALA A 86 2.89 -31.82 2.36
N PRO A 87 3.70 -32.85 1.99
CA PRO A 87 3.82 -34.09 2.78
C PRO A 87 5.26 -34.51 3.15
N GLN A 88 5.37 -35.49 4.06
CA GLN A 88 6.61 -35.95 4.70
C GLN A 88 7.43 -36.99 3.88
N PRO A 89 8.77 -36.88 3.90
CA PRO A 89 9.67 -37.98 4.26
C PRO A 89 10.59 -37.52 5.43
N GLY A 90 11.07 -38.36 6.34
CA GLY A 90 11.63 -39.71 6.14
C GLY A 90 13.04 -39.66 6.75
N ASP A 91 13.16 -40.05 8.02
CA ASP A 91 14.36 -39.91 8.87
C ASP A 91 15.52 -40.84 8.39
N HIS A 92 16.70 -40.65 8.99
CA HIS A 92 17.83 -41.55 9.23
C HIS A 92 19.20 -41.08 8.70
N GLY A 93 20.08 -40.66 9.63
CA GLY A 93 21.52 -40.95 9.53
C GLY A 93 22.49 -39.76 9.62
N GLN A 94 22.76 -39.29 10.84
CA GLN A 94 24.02 -38.59 11.17
C GLN A 94 24.95 -39.56 11.91
N PRO A 95 26.28 -39.38 11.89
CA PRO A 95 26.89 -38.64 13.01
C PRO A 95 28.20 -37.85 12.72
N GLN A 96 28.43 -36.80 13.54
CA GLN A 96 29.73 -36.27 14.04
C GLN A 96 30.75 -35.68 13.02
N GLY A 97 31.35 -34.51 13.25
CA GLY A 97 31.16 -33.51 14.32
C GLY A 97 32.02 -32.24 14.13
N ALA A 98 31.65 -31.16 14.84
CA ALA A 98 32.44 -30.18 15.63
C ALA A 98 33.85 -29.72 15.13
N TYR A 99 34.31 -28.46 15.26
CA TYR A 99 33.90 -27.28 16.05
C TYR A 99 34.57 -25.95 15.57
N GLU A 100 34.01 -24.79 15.97
CA GLU A 100 34.60 -23.42 16.25
C GLU A 100 35.67 -22.78 15.28
N GLN A 101 35.41 -21.63 14.62
CA GLN A 101 35.42 -20.20 15.07
C GLN A 101 36.82 -19.49 15.19
N SER A 102 37.14 -18.61 14.20
CA SER A 102 37.84 -17.26 14.21
C SER A 102 39.06 -16.90 15.12
N PRO A 103 39.80 -15.75 14.93
CA PRO A 103 40.10 -14.94 13.72
C PRO A 103 41.58 -14.39 13.60
N GLY A 104 41.93 -13.77 12.45
CA GLY A 104 43.03 -12.77 12.27
C GLY A 104 44.46 -13.27 11.95
N ALA A 105 45.43 -12.48 11.42
CA ALA A 105 45.44 -11.16 10.77
C ALA A 105 46.82 -10.84 10.09
N TYR A 106 46.87 -9.81 9.21
CA TYR A 106 48.05 -9.07 8.66
C TYR A 106 48.99 -9.67 7.58
N GLY A 107 49.34 -8.86 6.55
CA GLY A 107 50.60 -9.00 5.78
C GLY A 107 50.61 -8.65 4.27
N GLN A 108 50.98 -7.40 3.91
CA GLN A 108 51.56 -7.02 2.59
C GLN A 108 53.11 -6.84 2.76
N PRO A 109 53.97 -6.57 1.73
CA PRO A 109 53.73 -6.12 0.34
C PRO A 109 54.59 -6.72 -0.82
N GLN A 110 54.17 -6.42 -2.06
CA GLN A 110 54.88 -6.11 -3.35
C GLN A 110 56.26 -6.68 -3.79
N ALA A 111 56.35 -6.82 -5.14
CA ALA A 111 57.54 -6.90 -6.03
C ALA A 111 58.30 -8.26 -6.06
N ALA A 112 59.01 -8.69 -7.12
CA ALA A 112 59.36 -8.05 -8.41
C ALA A 112 59.62 -9.10 -9.55
N TYR A 113 60.16 -8.63 -10.68
CA TYR A 113 60.70 -9.35 -11.85
C TYR A 113 61.59 -10.60 -11.57
N GLU A 114 61.69 -11.56 -12.51
CA GLU A 114 62.89 -11.78 -13.38
C GLU A 114 62.68 -12.90 -14.44
N GLN A 115 63.71 -13.17 -15.26
CA GLN A 115 63.65 -13.90 -16.55
C GLN A 115 64.19 -15.38 -16.47
N PRO A 116 64.35 -16.16 -17.58
CA PRO A 116 64.33 -17.64 -17.55
C PRO A 116 65.69 -18.26 -17.13
N HIS A 117 66.08 -19.55 -17.29
CA HIS A 117 66.08 -20.42 -18.48
C HIS A 117 66.51 -21.89 -18.17
N GLY A 118 66.08 -22.84 -19.03
CA GLY A 118 66.96 -23.92 -19.51
C GLY A 118 66.68 -25.39 -19.15
N ALA A 119 66.13 -26.14 -20.14
CA ALA A 119 66.46 -27.54 -20.50
C ALA A 119 66.18 -28.68 -19.45
N SER A 120 66.05 -29.97 -19.77
CA SER A 120 66.18 -30.79 -21.00
C SER A 120 65.43 -32.15 -20.83
N GLY A 121 65.17 -32.92 -21.89
CA GLY A 121 64.68 -34.31 -21.75
C GLY A 121 63.98 -34.96 -22.96
N HIS A 122 64.74 -35.64 -23.83
CA HIS A 122 64.28 -36.55 -24.91
C HIS A 122 64.53 -38.03 -24.48
N PRO A 123 64.34 -39.09 -25.32
CA PRO A 123 63.58 -39.30 -26.57
C PRO A 123 62.56 -40.47 -26.43
N GLN A 124 61.83 -40.98 -27.44
CA GLN A 124 62.23 -41.92 -28.53
C GLN A 124 60.90 -42.47 -29.16
N GLU A 125 60.72 -43.05 -30.36
CA GLU A 125 61.60 -43.50 -31.46
C GLU A 125 60.96 -43.24 -32.86
N ALA A 126 61.11 -44.16 -33.84
CA ALA A 126 60.57 -44.19 -35.22
C ALA A 126 60.54 -45.69 -35.69
N PRO A 127 60.38 -46.15 -36.97
CA PRO A 127 60.44 -45.44 -38.27
C PRO A 127 59.54 -45.91 -39.47
N GLY A 128 59.58 -45.12 -40.57
CA GLY A 128 59.39 -45.56 -41.98
C GLY A 128 57.96 -45.50 -42.57
N GLN A 129 57.71 -45.35 -43.88
CA GLN A 129 58.47 -45.02 -45.12
C GLN A 129 57.48 -44.23 -46.03
N ASP A 130 57.82 -43.20 -46.83
CA ASP A 130 58.37 -43.20 -48.21
C ASP A 130 58.59 -41.71 -48.61
N ALA A 131 59.75 -41.22 -49.08
CA ALA A 131 60.42 -41.41 -50.38
C ALA A 131 59.81 -40.61 -51.57
N TYR A 132 60.56 -39.95 -52.47
CA TYR A 132 61.89 -39.30 -52.47
C TYR A 132 62.02 -38.51 -53.80
N GLY A 133 62.63 -37.30 -53.84
CA GLY A 133 62.88 -36.64 -55.14
C GLY A 133 63.24 -35.14 -55.12
N ARG A 134 64.51 -34.80 -54.88
CA ARG A 134 65.07 -33.44 -55.09
C ARG A 134 65.60 -33.25 -56.52
N PRO A 135 65.83 -31.99 -56.95
CA PRO A 135 67.21 -31.60 -57.30
C PRO A 135 67.63 -30.28 -56.63
N THR A 136 68.67 -30.29 -55.78
CA THR A 136 70.05 -29.81 -56.05
C THR A 136 70.23 -28.29 -56.16
N GLN A 137 70.87 -27.71 -55.14
CA GLN A 137 71.59 -26.44 -55.22
C GLN A 137 72.75 -26.56 -56.22
N GLN A 138 72.95 -25.56 -57.08
CA GLN A 138 74.20 -25.37 -57.82
C GLN A 138 74.76 -23.98 -57.52
N PHE A 139 76.05 -23.92 -57.18
CA PHE A 139 76.77 -22.68 -56.99
C PHE A 139 76.98 -22.00 -58.35
N ALA A 140 76.40 -20.81 -58.52
CA ALA A 140 76.61 -19.96 -59.69
C ALA A 140 77.38 -18.68 -59.30
N TYR A 141 78.63 -18.69 -59.71
CA TYR A 141 79.61 -17.59 -59.76
C TYR A 141 78.97 -16.28 -60.23
N ALA A 142 79.30 -15.19 -59.52
CA ALA A 142 78.80 -13.86 -59.82
C ALA A 142 79.18 -13.40 -61.23
N GLN A 143 78.18 -13.18 -62.09
CA GLN A 143 78.34 -12.38 -63.30
C GLN A 143 77.99 -10.93 -62.98
N ALA A 144 78.85 -10.01 -63.41
CA ALA A 144 78.63 -8.58 -63.23
C ALA A 144 77.31 -8.15 -63.91
N PRO A 145 76.53 -7.23 -63.32
CA PRO A 145 75.26 -6.81 -63.89
C PRO A 145 75.48 -6.13 -65.24
N THR A 146 74.87 -6.69 -66.29
CA THR A 146 74.77 -6.02 -67.59
C THR A 146 73.98 -4.72 -67.43
N PRO A 147 74.48 -3.58 -67.94
CA PRO A 147 73.79 -2.31 -67.79
C PRO A 147 72.44 -2.37 -68.53
N PRO A 148 71.34 -1.89 -67.92
CA PRO A 148 70.06 -1.84 -68.62
C PRO A 148 70.17 -0.90 -69.82
N ALA A 149 69.71 -1.37 -70.98
CA ALA A 149 69.70 -0.59 -72.22
C ALA A 149 69.02 0.78 -72.00
N PRO A 150 69.52 1.87 -72.64
CA PRO A 150 69.02 3.21 -72.42
C PRO A 150 67.57 3.33 -72.90
N ARG A 151 66.63 3.38 -71.94
CA ARG A 151 65.21 3.58 -72.20
C ARG A 151 64.96 5.07 -72.39
N THR A 152 64.25 5.44 -73.45
CA THR A 152 63.93 6.84 -73.75
C THR A 152 63.10 7.47 -72.62
N PRO A 153 63.42 8.73 -72.21
CA PRO A 153 62.83 9.34 -71.00
C PRO A 153 61.30 9.50 -71.03
N GLU A 154 60.67 9.51 -72.22
CA GLU A 154 59.23 9.69 -72.36
C GLU A 154 58.39 8.49 -71.86
N GLN A 155 58.87 7.25 -72.04
CA GLN A 155 58.10 6.06 -71.66
C GLN A 155 58.08 5.83 -70.14
N ALA A 156 59.17 6.18 -69.45
CA ALA A 156 59.25 6.10 -67.99
C ALA A 156 58.33 7.13 -67.31
N ALA A 157 58.25 8.36 -67.86
CA ALA A 157 57.37 9.40 -67.36
C ALA A 157 55.88 9.03 -67.50
N ARG A 158 55.47 8.46 -68.64
CA ARG A 158 54.07 8.05 -68.88
C ARG A 158 53.64 6.92 -67.94
N ARG A 159 54.49 5.92 -67.68
CA ARG A 159 54.23 4.85 -66.71
C ARG A 159 54.23 5.34 -65.26
N ARG A 160 55.12 6.27 -64.87
CA ARG A 160 55.07 6.90 -63.52
C ARG A 160 53.78 7.69 -63.32
N ARG A 161 53.31 8.46 -64.30
CA ARG A 161 52.03 9.19 -64.20
C ARG A 161 50.82 8.25 -64.08
N LEU A 162 50.81 7.15 -64.82
CA LEU A 162 49.79 6.10 -64.67
C LEU A 162 49.84 5.41 -63.30
N LEU A 163 51.03 5.08 -62.79
CA LEU A 163 51.18 4.48 -61.45
C LEU A 163 50.77 5.46 -60.34
N ILE A 164 51.12 6.74 -60.43
CA ILE A 164 50.69 7.77 -59.47
C ILE A 164 49.17 7.97 -59.52
N GLY A 165 48.57 7.97 -60.72
CA GLY A 165 47.12 8.04 -60.86
C GLY A 165 46.39 6.80 -60.32
N LEU A 166 46.98 5.60 -60.48
CA LEU A 166 46.39 4.34 -60.01
C LEU A 166 46.58 4.15 -58.49
N ILE A 167 47.73 4.54 -57.93
CA ILE A 167 47.98 4.54 -56.48
C ILE A 167 47.16 5.63 -55.79
N GLY A 168 47.09 6.85 -56.36
CA GLY A 168 46.24 7.92 -55.84
C GLY A 168 44.76 7.58 -55.95
N GLY A 169 44.33 6.98 -57.07
CA GLY A 169 42.98 6.46 -57.25
C GLY A 169 42.64 5.36 -56.25
N ALA A 170 43.53 4.37 -56.05
CA ALA A 170 43.34 3.30 -55.08
C ALA A 170 43.32 3.81 -53.64
N ALA A 171 44.18 4.76 -53.27
CA ALA A 171 44.19 5.39 -51.95
C ALA A 171 42.89 6.18 -51.70
N LEU A 172 42.41 6.94 -52.69
CA LEU A 172 41.13 7.64 -52.61
C LEU A 172 39.95 6.65 -52.49
N LEU A 173 39.96 5.55 -53.24
CA LEU A 173 38.94 4.51 -53.16
C LEU A 173 38.96 3.82 -51.78
N LEU A 174 40.13 3.56 -51.22
CA LEU A 174 40.29 2.98 -49.88
C LEU A 174 39.80 3.96 -48.80
N VAL A 175 40.11 5.26 -48.91
CA VAL A 175 39.55 6.30 -48.03
C VAL A 175 38.02 6.38 -48.15
N LEU A 176 37.46 6.30 -49.36
CA LEU A 176 36.01 6.29 -49.56
C LEU A 176 35.34 5.02 -49.03
N VAL A 177 36.00 3.86 -49.12
CA VAL A 177 35.52 2.60 -48.54
C VAL A 177 35.59 2.64 -47.01
N VAL A 178 36.65 3.18 -46.41
CA VAL A 178 36.75 3.34 -44.96
C VAL A 178 35.74 4.36 -44.45
N ALA A 179 35.61 5.52 -45.11
CA ALA A 179 34.58 6.50 -44.78
C ALA A 179 33.17 5.92 -44.91
N GLY A 180 32.89 5.19 -46.00
CA GLY A 180 31.63 4.49 -46.24
C GLY A 180 31.35 3.35 -45.26
N ALA A 181 32.37 2.62 -44.81
CA ALA A 181 32.24 1.60 -43.78
C ALA A 181 32.01 2.20 -42.40
N VAL A 182 32.65 3.33 -42.08
CA VAL A 182 32.39 4.08 -40.84
C VAL A 182 30.97 4.64 -40.84
N THR A 183 30.52 5.30 -41.93
CA THR A 183 29.14 5.82 -42.00
C THR A 183 28.10 4.70 -42.02
N PHE A 184 28.35 3.58 -42.70
CA PHE A 184 27.48 2.40 -42.66
C PHE A 184 27.46 1.76 -41.27
N ALA A 185 28.60 1.69 -40.56
CA ALA A 185 28.65 1.16 -39.20
C ALA A 185 27.85 2.04 -38.22
N THR A 186 28.06 3.36 -38.23
CA THR A 186 27.27 4.29 -37.40
C THR A 186 25.79 4.26 -37.76
N MET A 187 25.46 4.16 -39.04
CA MET A 187 24.07 4.07 -39.49
C MET A 187 23.44 2.72 -39.10
N SER A 188 24.15 1.60 -39.20
CA SER A 188 23.63 0.31 -38.72
C SER A 188 23.45 0.28 -37.20
N ALA A 189 24.27 1.00 -36.44
CA ALA A 189 24.17 1.08 -34.99
C ALA A 189 22.92 1.85 -34.52
N SER A 190 22.50 2.89 -35.25
CA SER A 190 21.28 3.65 -34.94
C SER A 190 19.98 2.96 -35.37
N HIS A 191 20.06 1.81 -36.05
CA HIS A 191 18.92 1.00 -36.51
C HIS A 191 18.89 -0.37 -35.79
N ARG A 192 19.40 -0.42 -34.57
CA ARG A 192 19.33 -1.61 -33.70
C ARG A 192 18.29 -1.41 -32.60
N PRO A 193 17.70 -2.48 -32.05
CA PRO A 193 16.83 -2.39 -30.89
C PRO A 193 17.47 -1.62 -29.72
N GLU A 194 18.77 -1.80 -29.48
CA GLU A 194 19.51 -1.08 -28.44
C GLU A 194 19.51 0.45 -28.60
N ALA A 195 19.26 0.98 -29.80
CA ALA A 195 19.24 2.42 -30.05
C ALA A 195 17.99 3.04 -29.41
N THR A 196 16.80 2.49 -29.72
CA THR A 196 15.52 2.98 -29.20
C THR A 196 15.46 2.90 -27.66
N VAL A 197 15.95 1.82 -27.05
CA VAL A 197 15.99 1.69 -25.57
C VAL A 197 16.98 2.66 -24.93
N ARG A 198 18.11 2.95 -25.59
CA ARG A 198 19.07 3.97 -25.12
C ARG A 198 18.49 5.37 -25.18
N ASP A 199 17.71 5.67 -26.23
CA ASP A 199 17.06 6.97 -26.37
C ASP A 199 15.92 7.14 -25.35
N TYR A 200 15.16 6.08 -25.05
CA TYR A 200 14.16 6.05 -23.98
C TYR A 200 14.80 6.25 -22.59
N LEU A 201 15.75 5.39 -22.20
CA LEU A 201 16.42 5.49 -20.89
C LEU A 201 17.24 6.77 -20.75
N GLY A 202 17.80 7.28 -21.85
CA GLY A 202 18.48 8.57 -21.89
C GLY A 202 17.54 9.76 -21.70
N ALA A 203 16.28 9.67 -22.16
CA ALA A 203 15.26 10.68 -21.87
C ALA A 203 14.85 10.64 -20.39
N VAL A 204 14.59 9.46 -19.82
CA VAL A 204 14.30 9.29 -18.38
C VAL A 204 15.45 9.81 -17.51
N GLN A 205 16.69 9.46 -17.84
CA GLN A 205 17.89 9.95 -17.14
C GLN A 205 18.07 11.48 -17.22
N ALA A 206 17.55 12.12 -18.28
CA ALA A 206 17.58 13.57 -18.46
C ALA A 206 16.40 14.29 -17.79
N GLY A 207 15.44 13.56 -17.21
CA GLY A 207 14.18 14.10 -16.71
C GLY A 207 13.13 14.41 -17.80
N GLU A 208 13.40 14.05 -19.06
CA GLU A 208 12.50 14.25 -20.21
C GLU A 208 11.47 13.09 -20.29
N VAL A 209 10.62 12.92 -19.26
CA VAL A 209 9.67 11.80 -19.20
C VAL A 209 8.56 11.88 -20.24
N GLU A 210 8.08 13.08 -20.60
CA GLU A 210 7.11 13.26 -21.69
C GLU A 210 7.68 12.76 -23.03
N ARG A 211 9.00 12.92 -23.22
CA ARG A 211 9.71 12.37 -24.37
C ARG A 211 9.89 10.86 -24.29
N ALA A 212 10.16 10.31 -23.11
CA ALA A 212 10.23 8.85 -22.92
C ALA A 212 8.90 8.18 -23.29
N LEU A 213 7.78 8.74 -22.82
CA LEU A 213 6.41 8.29 -23.13
C LEU A 213 6.06 8.44 -24.63
N ALA A 214 6.62 9.47 -25.29
CA ALA A 214 6.48 9.62 -26.74
C ALA A 214 7.33 8.62 -27.56
N LEU A 215 8.34 7.96 -26.94
CA LEU A 215 9.20 6.97 -27.60
C LEU A 215 8.69 5.53 -27.47
N ASP A 216 8.01 5.19 -26.37
CA ASP A 216 7.36 3.89 -26.17
C ASP A 216 5.87 3.86 -26.59
N GLY A 217 5.25 5.03 -26.73
CA GLY A 217 3.86 5.18 -27.13
C GLY A 217 2.85 4.97 -25.99
N THR A 218 3.28 5.08 -24.73
CA THR A 218 2.40 4.98 -23.56
C THR A 218 1.35 6.09 -23.55
N GLU A 219 0.07 5.72 -23.48
CA GLU A 219 -1.04 6.68 -23.35
C GLU A 219 -1.13 7.21 -21.91
N VAL A 220 -1.07 8.55 -21.78
CA VAL A 220 -1.20 9.28 -20.51
C VAL A 220 -2.66 9.70 -20.32
N ALA A 221 -3.26 9.31 -19.20
CA ALA A 221 -4.60 9.76 -18.81
C ALA A 221 -4.56 11.06 -17.99
N ASP A 222 -5.67 11.79 -17.91
CA ASP A 222 -5.80 13.00 -17.05
C ASP A 222 -5.50 12.73 -15.55
N SER A 223 -5.57 11.46 -15.13
CA SER A 223 -5.24 11.01 -13.76
C SER A 223 -3.76 10.70 -13.54
N ASP A 224 -2.96 10.55 -14.59
CA ASP A 224 -1.55 10.14 -14.54
C ASP A 224 -0.64 11.36 -14.25
N VAL A 225 -0.96 12.11 -13.19
CA VAL A 225 -0.38 13.43 -12.87
C VAL A 225 1.13 13.44 -12.63
N LEU A 226 1.74 12.28 -12.34
CA LEU A 226 3.19 12.13 -12.15
C LEU A 226 3.95 11.84 -13.45
N LEU A 227 3.25 11.69 -14.59
CA LEU A 227 3.85 11.41 -15.90
C LEU A 227 4.16 12.69 -16.68
N THR A 228 4.80 13.67 -16.03
CA THR A 228 5.21 14.96 -16.62
C THR A 228 6.63 15.33 -16.17
N ASP A 229 7.35 16.08 -17.01
CA ASP A 229 8.74 16.50 -16.74
C ASP A 229 8.85 17.29 -15.43
N ASP A 230 7.91 18.21 -15.17
CA ASP A 230 7.86 19.02 -13.94
C ASP A 230 7.60 18.16 -12.68
N ALA A 231 6.72 17.14 -12.77
CA ALA A 231 6.44 16.25 -11.64
C ALA A 231 7.62 15.32 -11.35
N TYR A 232 8.24 14.73 -12.39
CA TYR A 232 9.41 13.87 -12.18
C TYR A 232 10.60 14.67 -11.65
N ALA A 233 10.80 15.90 -12.12
CA ALA A 233 11.84 16.81 -11.62
C ALA A 233 11.72 17.18 -10.14
N ALA A 234 10.56 16.98 -9.51
CA ALA A 234 10.34 17.18 -8.08
C ALA A 234 10.64 15.93 -7.24
N ALA A 235 10.67 14.74 -7.84
CA ALA A 235 10.99 13.48 -7.15
C ALA A 235 12.50 13.34 -6.87
N ASP A 236 12.83 12.75 -5.72
CA ASP A 236 14.18 12.35 -5.34
C ASP A 236 14.57 10.99 -5.97
N ASP A 237 15.82 10.57 -5.81
CA ASP A 237 16.34 9.24 -6.20
C ASP A 237 16.01 8.79 -7.64
N GLN A 238 15.91 9.75 -8.56
CA GLN A 238 15.67 9.55 -9.99
C GLN A 238 16.69 8.61 -10.65
N VAL A 239 16.37 8.16 -11.87
CA VAL A 239 17.30 7.39 -12.71
C VAL A 239 18.54 8.24 -13.05
N ASP A 240 19.71 7.85 -12.53
CA ASP A 240 20.98 8.57 -12.74
C ASP A 240 21.87 7.92 -13.81
N GLY A 241 21.54 6.70 -14.24
CA GLY A 241 22.28 5.95 -15.25
C GLY A 241 21.63 4.64 -15.66
N PHE A 242 22.21 4.00 -16.67
CA PHE A 242 21.80 2.66 -17.11
C PHE A 242 22.96 1.94 -17.83
N GLN A 243 22.87 0.61 -17.92
CA GLN A 243 23.65 -0.20 -18.86
C GLN A 243 22.73 -1.15 -19.62
N LEU A 244 22.92 -1.25 -20.94
CA LEU A 244 22.21 -2.25 -21.74
C LEU A 244 22.94 -3.60 -21.66
N GLY A 245 22.18 -4.67 -21.46
CA GLY A 245 22.61 -6.06 -21.29
C GLY A 245 22.54 -6.85 -22.59
N ALA A 246 21.97 -8.06 -22.54
CA ALA A 246 21.80 -8.88 -23.73
C ALA A 246 20.71 -8.33 -24.67
N VAL A 247 20.79 -8.76 -25.93
CA VAL A 247 19.81 -8.45 -26.97
C VAL A 247 19.43 -9.76 -27.64
N SER A 248 18.14 -10.02 -27.74
CA SER A 248 17.59 -11.08 -28.57
C SER A 248 16.69 -10.49 -29.65
N THR A 249 16.58 -11.20 -30.78
CA THR A 249 15.72 -10.80 -31.90
C THR A 249 15.17 -12.06 -32.53
N ASP A 250 13.85 -12.17 -32.60
CA ASP A 250 13.14 -13.28 -33.23
C ASP A 250 12.12 -12.73 -34.23
N GLY A 251 12.42 -12.90 -35.53
CA GLY A 251 11.58 -12.35 -36.60
C GLY A 251 11.42 -10.82 -36.53
N ASP A 252 10.21 -10.38 -36.24
CA ASP A 252 9.82 -8.96 -36.17
C ASP A 252 9.82 -8.42 -34.73
N ASP A 253 10.15 -9.24 -33.74
CA ASP A 253 10.24 -8.89 -32.31
C ASP A 253 11.69 -8.85 -31.83
N ALA A 254 11.99 -7.99 -30.85
CA ALA A 254 13.28 -7.94 -30.16
C ALA A 254 13.09 -7.69 -28.66
N GLN A 255 14.01 -8.22 -27.85
CA GLN A 255 14.10 -7.93 -26.43
C GLN A 255 15.49 -7.39 -26.11
N VAL A 256 15.55 -6.33 -25.30
CA VAL A 256 16.78 -5.71 -24.82
C VAL A 256 16.73 -5.68 -23.30
N GLU A 257 17.64 -6.40 -22.65
CA GLU A 257 17.82 -6.31 -21.20
C GLU A 257 18.50 -4.97 -20.87
N ALA A 258 18.16 -4.34 -19.75
CA ALA A 258 18.91 -3.23 -19.19
C ALA A 258 18.96 -3.28 -17.66
N VAL A 259 20.06 -2.76 -17.11
CA VAL A 259 20.18 -2.44 -15.68
C VAL A 259 20.04 -0.93 -15.54
N VAL A 260 18.99 -0.48 -14.87
CA VAL A 260 18.70 0.92 -14.56
C VAL A 260 19.30 1.24 -13.19
N HIS A 261 19.90 2.42 -13.04
CA HIS A 261 20.53 2.91 -11.82
C HIS A 261 19.77 4.13 -11.32
N ARG A 262 19.59 4.22 -10.00
CA ARG A 262 18.97 5.36 -9.33
C ARG A 262 19.99 6.08 -8.45
N ALA A 263 19.75 7.37 -8.19
CA ALA A 263 20.68 8.21 -7.44
C ALA A 263 20.89 7.78 -5.95
N ASP A 264 20.00 6.93 -5.40
CA ASP A 264 20.20 6.25 -4.10
C ASP A 264 21.29 5.15 -4.15
N GLY A 265 21.77 4.80 -5.34
CA GLY A 265 22.74 3.73 -5.59
C GLY A 265 22.12 2.34 -5.77
N SER A 266 20.79 2.23 -5.79
CA SER A 266 20.07 1.01 -6.14
C SER A 266 20.06 0.76 -7.65
N THR A 267 19.78 -0.48 -8.03
CA THR A 267 19.72 -0.90 -9.43
C THR A 267 18.57 -1.85 -9.67
N HIS A 268 17.85 -1.68 -10.78
CA HIS A 268 16.78 -2.57 -11.24
C HIS A 268 17.12 -3.19 -12.59
N ALA A 269 16.78 -4.47 -12.79
CA ALA A 269 16.91 -5.14 -14.08
C ALA A 269 15.55 -5.15 -14.78
N GLN A 270 15.51 -4.66 -16.02
CA GLN A 270 14.28 -4.50 -16.79
C GLN A 270 14.48 -4.98 -18.24
N ASP A 271 13.48 -5.70 -18.75
CA ASP A 271 13.44 -6.16 -20.14
C ASP A 271 12.54 -5.23 -20.98
N PHE A 272 13.07 -4.77 -22.10
CA PHE A 272 12.35 -3.89 -23.03
C PHE A 272 11.96 -4.68 -24.29
N THR A 273 10.68 -4.70 -24.63
CA THR A 273 10.16 -5.37 -25.83
C THR A 273 9.98 -4.37 -26.97
N LEU A 274 10.50 -4.69 -28.15
CA LEU A 274 10.45 -3.86 -29.34
C LEU A 274 9.87 -4.64 -30.51
N VAL A 275 9.13 -3.93 -31.36
CA VAL A 275 8.56 -4.46 -32.60
C VAL A 275 9.09 -3.72 -33.81
N ARG A 276 9.24 -4.43 -34.93
CA ARG A 276 9.70 -3.88 -36.20
C ARG A 276 8.58 -3.07 -36.87
N ASP A 277 8.65 -1.73 -36.83
CA ASP A 277 7.65 -0.84 -37.43
C ASP A 277 7.91 -0.55 -38.92
N GLY A 278 9.09 -0.89 -39.44
CA GLY A 278 9.40 -0.73 -40.85
C GLY A 278 10.85 -0.99 -41.23
N ARG A 279 11.27 -0.38 -42.35
CA ARG A 279 12.67 -0.35 -42.78
C ARG A 279 13.07 0.99 -43.36
N ASP A 280 14.22 1.48 -42.94
CA ASP A 280 14.90 2.62 -43.52
C ASP A 280 15.89 2.20 -44.61
N LEU A 281 15.98 3.03 -45.64
CA LEU A 281 16.79 2.81 -46.85
C LEU A 281 16.56 1.45 -47.56
N LEU A 282 15.46 0.74 -47.28
CA LEU A 282 15.09 -0.61 -47.74
C LEU A 282 15.78 -1.79 -47.04
N PHE A 283 16.78 -1.56 -46.18
CA PHE A 283 17.61 -2.64 -45.62
C PHE A 283 18.04 -2.46 -44.16
N PHE A 284 17.84 -1.29 -43.55
CA PHE A 284 17.94 -1.13 -42.11
C PHE A 284 16.58 -1.32 -41.49
N ASP A 285 16.52 -2.08 -40.40
CA ASP A 285 15.28 -2.34 -39.69
C ASP A 285 14.98 -1.18 -38.75
N ARG A 286 13.72 -0.75 -38.70
CA ARG A 286 13.28 0.24 -37.72
C ARG A 286 12.50 -0.48 -36.62
N TRP A 287 12.76 -0.06 -35.38
CA TRP A 287 12.29 -0.68 -34.16
C TRP A 287 11.55 0.36 -33.31
N ALA A 288 10.26 0.14 -33.12
CA ALA A 288 9.45 0.85 -32.14
C ALA A 288 9.52 0.11 -30.80
N LEU A 289 9.73 0.86 -29.72
CA LEU A 289 9.58 0.33 -28.37
C LEU A 289 8.08 0.11 -28.11
N GLN A 290 7.71 -0.99 -27.46
CA GLN A 290 6.35 -1.18 -26.96
C GLN A 290 6.16 -0.38 -25.66
N PRO A 291 4.92 0.05 -25.34
CA PRO A 291 4.61 0.74 -24.09
C PRO A 291 5.19 0.01 -22.87
N VAL A 292 5.90 0.74 -22.02
CA VAL A 292 6.56 0.20 -20.84
C VAL A 292 5.58 0.17 -19.66
N ASP A 293 5.43 -0.98 -19.00
CA ASP A 293 4.58 -1.14 -17.81
C ASP A 293 5.22 -0.42 -16.59
N LEU A 294 4.91 0.87 -16.48
CA LEU A 294 5.46 1.76 -15.44
C LEU A 294 5.14 1.29 -14.02
N GLY A 295 6.07 1.60 -13.11
CA GLY A 295 5.86 1.42 -11.68
C GLY A 295 4.75 2.31 -11.13
N THR A 296 4.38 2.10 -9.87
CA THR A 296 3.24 2.78 -9.25
C THR A 296 3.59 3.34 -7.87
N VAL A 297 3.33 4.63 -7.66
CA VAL A 297 3.24 5.23 -6.32
C VAL A 297 1.95 4.73 -5.69
N SER A 298 2.07 3.91 -4.64
CA SER A 298 0.94 3.37 -3.88
C SER A 298 0.94 3.93 -2.47
N VAL A 299 -0.16 4.57 -2.07
CA VAL A 299 -0.32 5.18 -0.74
C VAL A 299 -1.63 4.70 -0.12
N GLN A 300 -1.59 4.35 1.16
CA GLN A 300 -2.79 4.21 1.99
C GLN A 300 -2.88 5.41 2.94
N VAL A 301 -3.98 6.15 2.88
CA VAL A 301 -4.24 7.30 3.75
C VAL A 301 -5.05 6.84 4.96
N ALA A 302 -4.48 6.97 6.15
CA ALA A 302 -5.14 6.79 7.43
C ALA A 302 -5.59 8.17 7.96
N GLY A 303 -6.67 8.69 7.38
CA GLY A 303 -7.23 10.00 7.73
C GLY A 303 -8.60 10.33 7.11
N PRO A 304 -9.20 11.45 7.55
CA PRO A 304 -10.59 11.82 7.25
C PRO A 304 -10.80 12.02 5.76
N ALA A 305 -12.04 11.88 5.29
CA ALA A 305 -12.37 12.07 3.87
C ALA A 305 -12.02 13.48 3.35
N SER A 306 -11.99 14.47 4.24
CA SER A 306 -11.56 15.85 3.99
C SER A 306 -10.05 16.05 3.80
N ALA A 307 -9.21 15.05 4.11
CA ALA A 307 -7.76 15.17 3.98
C ALA A 307 -7.33 15.12 2.51
N GLU A 308 -7.03 16.30 1.96
CA GLU A 308 -6.38 16.49 0.66
C GLU A 308 -4.90 16.10 0.76
N ILE A 309 -4.44 15.29 -0.20
CA ILE A 309 -3.08 14.73 -0.24
C ILE A 309 -2.35 15.30 -1.45
N ALA A 310 -1.04 15.47 -1.33
CA ALA A 310 -0.16 15.76 -2.45
C ALA A 310 0.99 14.75 -2.53
N VAL A 311 1.48 14.53 -3.75
CA VAL A 311 2.72 13.80 -4.04
C VAL A 311 3.68 14.79 -4.70
N ASP A 312 4.84 15.02 -4.09
CA ASP A 312 5.81 16.07 -4.45
C ASP A 312 5.17 17.45 -4.69
N GLY A 313 4.21 17.81 -3.82
CA GLY A 313 3.43 19.06 -3.91
C GLY A 313 2.33 19.07 -4.99
N THR A 314 2.25 18.05 -5.85
CA THR A 314 1.16 17.87 -6.82
C THR A 314 -0.08 17.31 -6.12
N PRO A 315 -1.24 17.99 -6.11
CA PRO A 315 -2.46 17.47 -5.46
C PRO A 315 -3.00 16.22 -6.15
N VAL A 316 -3.39 15.21 -5.36
CA VAL A 316 -3.84 13.90 -5.87
C VAL A 316 -5.24 13.54 -5.38
N THR A 317 -6.02 12.84 -6.22
CA THR A 317 -7.34 12.34 -5.83
C THR A 317 -7.22 10.97 -5.19
N ARG A 318 -7.72 10.83 -3.95
CA ARG A 318 -7.84 9.56 -3.23
C ARG A 318 -9.10 8.78 -3.60
N GLY A 319 -9.01 7.45 -3.57
CA GLY A 319 -10.14 6.53 -3.61
C GLY A 319 -11.02 6.63 -2.36
N SER A 320 -12.23 6.07 -2.44
CA SER A 320 -13.17 6.03 -1.30
C SER A 320 -12.71 5.13 -0.16
N ASP A 321 -11.77 4.22 -0.42
CA ASP A 321 -11.05 3.39 0.55
C ASP A 321 -9.80 4.07 1.14
N GLY A 322 -9.53 5.33 0.75
CA GLY A 322 -8.33 6.07 1.16
C GLY A 322 -7.05 5.65 0.43
N SER A 323 -7.14 4.83 -0.61
CA SER A 323 -5.97 4.51 -1.45
C SER A 323 -5.65 5.64 -2.44
N VAL A 324 -4.36 5.78 -2.79
CA VAL A 324 -3.89 6.53 -3.96
C VAL A 324 -2.98 5.59 -4.75
N SER A 325 -3.17 5.56 -6.07
CA SER A 325 -2.41 4.71 -6.98
C SER A 325 -2.13 5.50 -8.26
N LEU A 326 -0.87 5.85 -8.50
CA LEU A 326 -0.45 6.70 -9.62
C LEU A 326 0.72 6.04 -10.36
N LYS A 327 0.65 5.94 -11.69
CA LYS A 327 1.79 5.53 -12.50
C LYS A 327 2.93 6.54 -12.33
N ALA A 328 4.16 6.06 -12.24
CA ALA A 328 5.31 6.91 -12.06
C ALA A 328 6.60 6.25 -12.59
N PHE A 329 7.59 7.07 -12.94
CA PHE A 329 8.93 6.61 -13.28
C PHE A 329 9.72 6.20 -12.03
N PRO A 330 10.84 5.46 -12.14
CA PRO A 330 11.62 5.06 -10.99
C PRO A 330 12.18 6.27 -10.23
N GLY A 331 11.96 6.32 -8.91
CA GLY A 331 12.29 7.45 -8.04
C GLY A 331 11.70 7.31 -6.63
N SER A 332 11.94 8.32 -5.80
CA SER A 332 11.41 8.49 -4.45
C SER A 332 10.51 9.73 -4.41
N TYR A 333 9.25 9.54 -4.06
CA TYR A 333 8.21 10.57 -4.11
C TYR A 333 7.77 10.92 -2.68
N GLU A 334 7.82 12.19 -2.28
CA GLU A 334 7.29 12.66 -1.01
C GLU A 334 5.75 12.67 -1.04
N VAL A 335 5.13 12.15 0.00
CA VAL A 335 3.67 12.09 0.16
C VAL A 335 3.30 12.81 1.45
N ALA A 336 2.48 13.86 1.33
CA ALA A 336 2.10 14.73 2.44
C ALA A 336 0.64 15.21 2.32
N LEU A 337 0.16 15.96 3.32
CA LEU A 337 -1.07 16.73 3.16
C LEU A 337 -0.83 17.84 2.12
N ALA A 338 -1.80 18.09 1.24
CA ALA A 338 -1.70 19.13 0.21
C ALA A 338 -1.61 20.55 0.79
N ALA A 339 -2.09 20.73 2.02
CA ALA A 339 -1.96 21.97 2.77
C ALA A 339 -1.89 21.69 4.29
N GLU A 340 -1.29 22.63 5.02
CA GLU A 340 -1.36 22.69 6.49
C GLU A 340 -2.82 22.77 6.95
N ASN A 341 -3.18 21.98 7.96
CA ASN A 341 -4.53 21.94 8.52
C ASN A 341 -4.46 22.17 10.04
N GLU A 342 -5.34 23.04 10.56
CA GLU A 342 -5.30 23.40 11.99
C GLU A 342 -5.80 22.27 12.91
N SER A 343 -6.59 21.33 12.38
CA SER A 343 -7.24 20.25 13.14
C SER A 343 -6.45 18.94 13.15
N TYR A 344 -5.75 18.62 12.06
CA TYR A 344 -4.91 17.42 11.97
C TYR A 344 -3.65 17.69 11.17
N SER A 345 -2.60 16.91 11.43
CA SER A 345 -1.37 16.89 10.63
C SER A 345 -1.00 15.44 10.28
N ALA A 346 -0.16 15.28 9.25
CA ALA A 346 0.51 14.02 8.97
C ALA A 346 2.01 14.28 8.85
N THR A 347 2.83 13.31 9.28
CA THR A 347 4.26 13.32 8.94
C THR A 347 4.38 12.91 7.48
N ALA A 348 5.13 13.67 6.68
CA ALA A 348 5.43 13.29 5.30
C ALA A 348 6.08 11.89 5.24
N ALA A 349 5.72 11.12 4.23
CA ALA A 349 6.20 9.76 4.01
C ALA A 349 6.74 9.62 2.58
N THR A 350 7.71 8.74 2.34
CA THR A 350 8.26 8.53 1.00
C THR A 350 7.64 7.28 0.37
N ALA A 351 7.16 7.40 -0.87
CA ALA A 351 6.78 6.28 -1.71
C ALA A 351 7.89 6.01 -2.73
N VAL A 352 8.41 4.78 -2.74
CA VAL A 352 9.57 4.42 -3.58
C VAL A 352 9.11 3.56 -4.75
N VAL A 353 9.46 3.98 -5.96
CA VAL A 353 9.23 3.23 -7.20
C VAL A 353 10.58 2.72 -7.69
N GLU A 354 10.82 1.42 -7.51
CA GLU A 354 12.11 0.78 -7.87
C GLU A 354 12.29 0.64 -9.39
N GLY A 355 11.20 0.36 -10.11
CA GLY A 355 11.25 0.00 -11.53
C GLY A 355 9.90 -0.31 -12.14
N ALA A 356 9.89 -0.52 -13.45
CA ALA A 356 8.80 -1.22 -14.14
C ALA A 356 8.65 -2.65 -13.60
N ASP A 357 7.44 -3.20 -13.68
CA ASP A 357 7.07 -4.57 -13.24
C ASP A 357 7.29 -4.89 -11.75
N VAL A 358 7.77 -3.94 -10.94
CA VAL A 358 7.93 -4.11 -9.49
C VAL A 358 6.59 -3.86 -8.78
N ALA A 359 6.15 -4.83 -7.98
CA ALA A 359 4.93 -4.71 -7.21
C ALA A 359 5.05 -3.62 -6.13
N ALA A 360 4.32 -2.51 -6.32
CA ALA A 360 4.30 -1.38 -5.42
C ALA A 360 3.96 -1.80 -3.97
N GLN A 361 4.74 -1.30 -3.01
CA GLN A 361 4.46 -1.45 -1.59
C GLN A 361 3.68 -0.22 -1.11
N PRO A 362 2.55 -0.39 -0.41
CA PRO A 362 1.72 0.74 0.01
C PRO A 362 2.40 1.53 1.14
N THR A 363 2.79 2.77 0.87
CA THR A 363 3.26 3.71 1.90
C THR A 363 2.07 4.20 2.73
N LEU A 364 2.18 4.15 4.06
CA LEU A 364 1.12 4.60 4.97
C LEU A 364 1.30 6.07 5.35
N LEU A 365 0.32 6.91 5.03
CA LEU A 365 0.23 8.29 5.50
C LEU A 365 -0.81 8.40 6.62
N THR A 366 -0.36 8.55 7.87
CA THR A 366 -1.24 8.59 9.05
C THR A 366 -1.47 10.02 9.55
N THR A 367 -2.74 10.38 9.72
CA THR A 367 -3.15 11.67 10.30
C THR A 367 -3.31 11.60 11.82
N THR A 368 -2.79 12.63 12.50
CA THR A 368 -2.86 12.81 13.95
C THR A 368 -3.59 14.11 14.26
N LEU A 369 -4.49 14.11 15.25
CA LEU A 369 -5.14 15.35 15.68
C LEU A 369 -4.14 16.33 16.32
N THR A 370 -4.24 17.60 15.96
CA THR A 370 -3.56 18.68 16.67
C THR A 370 -4.25 18.95 18.02
N PRO A 371 -3.70 19.81 18.90
CA PRO A 371 -4.42 20.27 20.09
C PRO A 371 -5.75 20.98 19.77
N ALA A 372 -5.85 21.69 18.63
CA ALA A 372 -7.08 22.34 18.21
C ALA A 372 -8.11 21.31 17.71
N GLY A 373 -7.72 20.38 16.85
CA GLY A 373 -8.63 19.31 16.39
C GLY A 373 -9.06 18.38 17.53
N THR A 374 -8.18 18.10 18.49
CA THR A 374 -8.53 17.38 19.73
C THR A 374 -9.60 18.13 20.53
N THR A 375 -9.52 19.46 20.59
CA THR A 375 -10.53 20.31 21.25
C THR A 375 -11.87 20.23 20.53
N THR A 376 -11.88 20.34 19.19
CA THR A 376 -13.09 20.24 18.36
C THR A 376 -13.72 18.83 18.44
N ALA A 377 -12.91 17.78 18.40
CA ALA A 377 -13.34 16.40 18.59
C ALA A 377 -13.96 16.16 19.98
N THR A 378 -13.32 16.65 21.03
CA THR A 378 -13.83 16.59 22.41
C THR A 378 -15.18 17.30 22.52
N ALA A 379 -15.32 18.50 21.94
CA ALA A 379 -16.58 19.24 21.93
C ALA A 379 -17.72 18.51 21.21
N ALA A 380 -17.44 17.75 20.15
CA ALA A 380 -18.45 16.94 19.47
C ALA A 380 -18.91 15.74 20.32
N VAL A 381 -18.00 15.09 21.05
CA VAL A 381 -18.34 14.01 22.01
C VAL A 381 -19.16 14.56 23.17
N ASP A 382 -18.76 15.72 23.73
CA ASP A 382 -19.51 16.40 24.80
C ASP A 382 -20.90 16.86 24.33
N ALA A 383 -21.03 17.33 23.09
CA ALA A 383 -22.31 17.67 22.49
C ALA A 383 -23.24 16.44 22.32
N TRP A 384 -22.68 15.27 21.97
CA TRP A 384 -23.43 14.01 21.98
C TRP A 384 -23.90 13.62 23.40
N VAL A 385 -23.03 13.73 24.42
CA VAL A 385 -23.43 13.50 25.82
C VAL A 385 -24.54 14.47 26.23
N ALA A 386 -24.43 15.75 25.89
CA ALA A 386 -25.43 16.76 26.18
C ALA A 386 -26.76 16.47 25.48
N GLY A 387 -26.74 15.99 24.22
CA GLY A 387 -27.92 15.53 23.50
C GLY A 387 -28.61 14.34 24.19
N CYS A 388 -27.85 13.34 24.64
CA CYS A 388 -28.37 12.22 25.42
C CYS A 388 -29.03 12.66 26.74
N ILE A 389 -28.42 13.62 27.45
CA ILE A 389 -28.95 14.17 28.72
C ILE A 389 -30.15 15.09 28.49
N ALA A 390 -30.29 15.68 27.30
CA ALA A 390 -31.46 16.48 26.91
C ALA A 390 -32.68 15.63 26.52
N SER A 391 -32.52 14.32 26.30
CA SER A 391 -33.66 13.42 26.04
C SER A 391 -34.58 13.31 27.27
N THR A 392 -35.86 13.08 27.00
CA THR A 392 -36.90 12.78 28.00
C THR A 392 -37.23 11.29 28.06
N ASP A 393 -36.63 10.46 27.21
CA ASP A 393 -36.93 9.03 27.14
C ASP A 393 -36.28 8.28 28.30
N LEU A 394 -36.96 7.24 28.80
CA LEU A 394 -36.37 6.31 29.77
C LEU A 394 -35.14 5.61 29.20
N ARG A 395 -35.08 5.41 27.88
CA ARG A 395 -33.95 4.80 27.19
C ARG A 395 -33.72 5.55 25.87
N PRO A 396 -32.94 6.65 25.89
CA PRO A 396 -32.66 7.43 24.69
C PRO A 396 -31.93 6.57 23.65
N GLU A 397 -32.38 6.64 22.40
CA GLU A 397 -31.76 5.89 21.30
C GLU A 397 -30.34 6.41 21.01
N GLY A 398 -29.41 5.50 20.74
CA GLY A 398 -28.01 5.87 20.43
C GLY A 398 -27.21 6.41 21.62
N CYS A 399 -27.70 6.26 22.85
CA CYS A 399 -27.04 6.69 24.09
C CYS A 399 -26.55 5.51 24.94
N SER A 400 -25.49 5.74 25.73
CA SER A 400 -24.81 4.72 26.55
C SER A 400 -25.51 4.35 27.84
N PHE A 401 -26.61 5.04 28.18
CA PHE A 401 -27.35 4.86 29.43
C PHE A 401 -28.86 4.84 29.16
N GLY A 402 -29.59 4.27 30.12
CA GLY A 402 -31.05 4.20 30.12
C GLY A 402 -31.55 3.47 31.36
N LEU A 403 -32.84 3.54 31.62
CA LEU A 403 -33.54 2.74 32.62
C LEU A 403 -34.33 1.60 31.96
N TYR A 404 -34.42 0.50 32.68
CA TYR A 404 -35.26 -0.63 32.34
C TYR A 404 -36.67 -0.45 32.89
N ASP A 405 -37.62 -0.23 31.98
CA ASP A 405 -39.04 -0.27 32.32
C ASP A 405 -39.59 -1.69 32.31
N THR A 406 -39.36 -2.43 33.40
CA THR A 406 -39.96 -3.77 33.59
C THR A 406 -41.42 -3.72 34.08
N GLU A 407 -41.98 -2.51 34.22
CA GLU A 407 -43.35 -2.24 34.70
C GLU A 407 -44.14 -1.42 33.65
N SER A 408 -43.73 -1.52 32.38
CA SER A 408 -44.33 -0.79 31.25
C SER A 408 -45.86 -0.81 31.27
N GLY A 409 -46.45 0.38 31.35
CA GLY A 409 -47.90 0.59 31.45
C GLY A 409 -48.48 0.65 32.88
N ARG A 410 -47.70 0.48 33.95
CA ARG A 410 -48.20 0.65 35.33
C ARG A 410 -48.30 2.10 35.80
N TYR A 411 -47.41 2.97 35.32
CA TYR A 411 -47.40 4.39 35.68
C TYR A 411 -47.49 5.27 34.44
N THR A 412 -48.30 6.32 34.51
CA THR A 412 -48.21 7.46 33.59
C THR A 412 -47.10 8.38 34.09
N LEU A 413 -46.03 8.52 33.31
CA LEU A 413 -44.89 9.38 33.65
C LEU A 413 -45.08 10.79 33.06
N SER A 414 -44.62 11.81 33.78
CA SER A 414 -44.58 13.20 33.34
C SER A 414 -43.39 13.95 33.94
N GLY A 415 -42.92 15.02 33.27
CA GLY A 415 -41.77 15.80 33.74
C GLY A 415 -40.46 15.00 33.77
N GLN A 416 -40.31 14.07 32.81
CA GLN A 416 -39.13 13.24 32.62
C GLN A 416 -37.88 14.10 32.40
N LYS A 417 -36.80 13.79 33.11
CA LYS A 417 -35.53 14.51 32.98
C LYS A 417 -34.36 13.62 33.37
N TRP A 418 -33.36 13.57 32.48
CA TRP A 418 -32.00 13.17 32.82
C TRP A 418 -31.19 14.37 33.37
N THR A 419 -30.33 14.10 34.35
CA THR A 419 -29.40 15.08 34.91
C THR A 419 -28.01 14.46 34.96
N LEU A 420 -27.01 15.12 34.37
CA LEU A 420 -25.62 14.69 34.43
C LEU A 420 -25.04 15.07 35.81
N GLU A 421 -24.70 14.06 36.61
CA GLU A 421 -24.09 14.23 37.95
C GLU A 421 -22.57 14.37 37.83
N SER A 422 -21.95 13.62 36.93
CA SER A 422 -20.54 13.76 36.57
C SER A 422 -20.33 13.49 35.08
N ALA A 423 -19.53 14.33 34.41
CA ALA A 423 -19.14 14.12 33.02
C ALA A 423 -18.18 12.92 32.90
N PRO A 424 -18.30 12.09 31.85
CA PRO A 424 -17.31 11.05 31.56
C PRO A 424 -15.94 11.67 31.29
N GLN A 425 -14.88 10.92 31.58
CA GLN A 425 -13.54 11.23 31.12
C GLN A 425 -13.17 10.22 30.03
N PHE A 426 -12.53 10.70 28.97
CA PHE A 426 -12.22 9.90 27.79
C PHE A 426 -10.94 10.39 27.11
N THR A 427 -10.46 9.57 26.18
CA THR A 427 -9.35 9.90 25.28
C THR A 427 -9.83 9.80 23.84
N VAL A 428 -9.32 10.70 23.00
CA VAL A 428 -9.31 10.53 21.55
C VAL A 428 -7.92 10.00 21.18
N GLY A 429 -7.89 8.79 20.62
CA GLY A 429 -6.67 8.07 20.25
C GLY A 429 -6.40 8.12 18.74
N ASP A 430 -5.55 7.21 18.28
CA ASP A 430 -5.10 7.15 16.90
C ASP A 430 -6.24 6.84 15.91
N TRP A 431 -5.99 7.15 14.64
CA TRP A 431 -6.88 6.82 13.52
C TRP A 431 -6.93 5.30 13.29
N GLN A 432 -8.11 4.70 13.46
CA GLN A 432 -8.38 3.28 13.20
C GLN A 432 -9.77 3.13 12.59
N ASP A 433 -9.97 2.15 11.71
CA ASP A 433 -11.28 1.76 11.16
C ASP A 433 -12.17 2.92 10.63
N GLY A 434 -11.54 3.98 10.10
CA GLY A 434 -12.23 5.13 9.53
C GLY A 434 -12.48 6.32 10.47
N GLY A 435 -11.85 6.37 11.64
CA GLY A 435 -11.85 7.58 12.48
C GLY A 435 -10.84 7.57 13.63
N TRP A 436 -10.65 8.70 14.29
CA TRP A 436 -9.92 8.74 15.56
C TRP A 436 -10.74 8.10 16.67
N THR A 437 -10.14 7.16 17.38
CA THR A 437 -10.85 6.30 18.35
C THR A 437 -11.22 7.04 19.63
N VAL A 438 -12.49 7.03 20.02
CA VAL A 438 -12.97 7.62 21.30
C VAL A 438 -13.19 6.51 22.31
N SER A 439 -12.57 6.62 23.49
CA SER A 439 -12.68 5.61 24.56
C SER A 439 -12.82 6.24 25.95
N THR A 440 -13.81 5.79 26.72
CA THR A 440 -13.98 6.17 28.13
C THR A 440 -12.82 5.67 28.99
N THR A 441 -12.17 6.57 29.73
CA THR A 441 -11.18 6.24 30.78
C THR A 441 -11.84 6.16 32.15
N THR A 442 -12.71 7.11 32.49
CA THR A 442 -13.52 7.10 33.73
C THR A 442 -14.99 7.33 33.37
N PRO A 443 -15.91 6.42 33.70
CA PRO A 443 -17.34 6.63 33.46
C PRO A 443 -17.85 7.89 34.17
N GLY A 444 -18.69 8.64 33.46
CA GLY A 444 -19.52 9.67 34.06
C GLY A 444 -20.71 9.04 34.78
N SER A 445 -21.61 9.87 35.30
CA SER A 445 -22.83 9.39 35.91
C SER A 445 -23.99 10.35 35.70
N ALA A 446 -25.20 9.80 35.55
CA ALA A 446 -26.43 10.56 35.38
C ALA A 446 -27.56 10.00 36.25
N SER A 447 -28.49 10.85 36.64
CA SER A 447 -29.72 10.47 37.33
C SER A 447 -30.94 10.72 36.44
N PHE A 448 -31.99 9.92 36.60
CA PHE A 448 -33.29 10.14 35.96
C PHE A 448 -34.35 10.47 37.01
N THR A 449 -35.21 11.42 36.70
CA THR A 449 -36.36 11.81 37.54
C THR A 449 -37.60 12.06 36.68
N ALA A 450 -38.75 11.67 37.19
CA ALA A 450 -40.08 11.93 36.65
C ALA A 450 -41.13 11.89 37.77
N GLN A 451 -42.31 12.45 37.51
CA GLN A 451 -43.51 12.22 38.30
C GLN A 451 -44.27 11.04 37.71
N GLY A 452 -44.49 9.99 38.51
CA GLY A 452 -45.30 8.82 38.12
C GLY A 452 -46.65 8.83 38.80
N VAL A 453 -47.70 8.48 38.04
CA VAL A 453 -49.08 8.29 38.55
C VAL A 453 -49.54 6.87 38.24
N ASP A 454 -49.95 6.11 39.24
CA ASP A 454 -50.44 4.74 39.09
C ASP A 454 -51.89 4.67 38.57
N ALA A 455 -52.37 3.47 38.25
CA ALA A 455 -53.75 3.24 37.79
C ALA A 455 -54.84 3.56 38.83
N ALA A 456 -54.49 3.75 40.11
CA ALA A 456 -55.38 4.18 41.17
C ALA A 456 -55.36 5.71 41.41
N GLY A 457 -54.50 6.45 40.68
CA GLY A 457 -54.34 7.89 40.77
C GLY A 457 -53.35 8.35 41.85
N ASN A 458 -52.58 7.46 42.45
CA ASN A 458 -51.54 7.84 43.42
C ASN A 458 -50.32 8.38 42.69
N SER A 459 -49.81 9.55 43.12
CA SER A 459 -48.63 10.20 42.56
C SER A 459 -47.38 10.00 43.41
N GLY A 460 -46.24 9.74 42.78
CA GLY A 460 -44.93 9.69 43.45
C GLY A 460 -43.77 10.03 42.51
N ILE A 461 -42.56 10.09 43.06
CA ILE A 461 -41.34 10.25 42.25
C ILE A 461 -40.97 8.90 41.65
N TYR A 462 -40.84 8.87 40.33
CA TYR A 462 -40.22 7.79 39.57
C TYR A 462 -38.80 8.22 39.19
N GLY A 463 -37.80 7.35 39.33
CA GLY A 463 -36.42 7.73 39.05
C GLY A 463 -35.41 6.61 39.21
N SER A 464 -34.16 6.92 38.86
CA SER A 464 -33.01 6.04 39.06
C SER A 464 -32.68 5.89 40.55
N LEU A 465 -32.57 4.66 41.08
CA LEU A 465 -32.18 4.43 42.49
C LEU A 465 -30.74 4.84 42.81
N ALA A 466 -29.85 4.77 41.82
CA ALA A 466 -28.47 5.19 41.88
C ALA A 466 -28.09 5.83 40.53
N PRO A 467 -27.06 6.69 40.49
CA PRO A 467 -26.59 7.25 39.23
C PRO A 467 -26.18 6.14 38.24
N VAL A 468 -26.70 6.19 37.02
CA VAL A 468 -26.35 5.25 35.94
C VAL A 468 -25.03 5.68 35.30
N PRO A 469 -24.15 4.73 34.89
CA PRO A 469 -22.86 5.07 34.30
C PRO A 469 -23.04 5.66 32.89
N VAL A 470 -22.50 6.86 32.67
CA VAL A 470 -22.40 7.47 31.34
C VAL A 470 -21.06 7.10 30.72
N ARG A 471 -21.09 6.57 29.50
CA ARG A 471 -19.89 6.20 28.73
C ARG A 471 -19.90 6.87 27.36
N VAL A 472 -18.72 7.13 26.83
CA VAL A 472 -18.48 7.51 25.44
C VAL A 472 -17.60 6.45 24.77
N GLY A 473 -17.92 6.16 23.52
CA GLY A 473 -17.22 5.19 22.69
C GLY A 473 -17.67 5.39 21.26
N GLY A 474 -16.73 5.34 20.31
CA GLY A 474 -17.03 5.64 18.90
C GLY A 474 -15.81 6.09 18.12
N LEU A 475 -16.08 6.72 16.98
CA LEU A 475 -15.07 7.23 16.06
C LEU A 475 -15.36 8.70 15.74
N ILE A 476 -14.31 9.51 15.63
CA ILE A 476 -14.35 10.83 14.99
C ILE A 476 -13.90 10.64 13.55
N SER A 477 -14.83 10.66 12.60
CA SER A 477 -14.53 10.38 11.18
C SER A 477 -14.06 11.60 10.39
N ASP A 478 -14.32 12.80 10.90
CA ASP A 478 -13.87 14.07 10.31
C ASP A 478 -13.76 15.17 11.37
N VAL A 479 -12.85 16.12 11.15
CA VAL A 479 -12.70 17.34 11.96
C VAL A 479 -12.41 18.52 11.02
N THR A 480 -13.26 19.53 11.12
CA THR A 480 -13.20 20.77 10.33
C THR A 480 -13.26 21.99 11.24
N ALA A 481 -13.05 23.18 10.69
CA ALA A 481 -13.25 24.45 11.40
C ALA A 481 -14.72 24.66 11.89
N GLU A 482 -15.69 23.96 11.30
CA GLU A 482 -17.11 24.04 11.67
C GLU A 482 -17.50 23.07 12.80
N GLY A 483 -16.69 22.03 13.04
CA GLY A 483 -16.97 20.98 14.01
C GLY A 483 -16.36 19.63 13.64
N ALA A 484 -16.64 18.61 14.46
CA ALA A 484 -16.21 17.24 14.25
C ALA A 484 -17.40 16.27 14.13
N THR A 485 -17.26 15.25 13.30
CA THR A 485 -18.28 14.21 13.12
C THR A 485 -18.00 13.03 14.05
N PHE A 486 -18.71 12.97 15.18
CA PHE A 486 -18.67 11.84 16.10
C PHE A 486 -19.77 10.81 15.77
N THR A 487 -19.36 9.57 15.50
CA THR A 487 -20.26 8.41 15.41
C THR A 487 -20.06 7.52 16.63
N SER A 488 -21.08 7.40 17.48
CA SER A 488 -20.96 6.57 18.67
C SER A 488 -21.14 5.07 18.35
N SER A 489 -20.29 4.24 18.96
CA SER A 489 -20.36 2.77 18.91
C SER A 489 -20.95 2.16 20.19
N VAL A 490 -21.37 2.97 21.16
CA VAL A 490 -21.99 2.46 22.39
C VAL A 490 -23.41 2.00 22.09
N ALA A 491 -23.62 0.69 22.11
CA ALA A 491 -24.97 0.15 22.21
C ALA A 491 -25.59 0.58 23.55
N THR A 492 -26.87 0.94 23.54
CA THR A 492 -27.62 1.10 24.79
C THR A 492 -27.60 -0.25 25.51
N PRO A 493 -27.13 -0.33 26.77
CA PRO A 493 -26.79 -1.60 27.40
C PRO A 493 -28.00 -2.52 27.50
N LEU A 494 -27.90 -3.72 26.91
CA LEU A 494 -28.89 -4.80 26.93
C LEU A 494 -28.65 -5.74 28.13
N THR A 495 -29.00 -5.30 29.34
CA THR A 495 -28.90 -6.07 30.60
C THR A 495 -30.01 -5.71 31.58
#